data_AF-A0A562LF34-F1
#
_entry.id   AF-A0A562LF34-F1
#
_cell.length_a   1.000
_cell.length_b   1.000
_cell.length_c   1.000
_cell.angle_alpha   90.00
_cell.angle_beta   90.00
_cell.angle_gamma   90.00
#
_symmetry.space_group_name_H-M   'P 1'
#
loop_
_entity.id
_entity.type
_entity.pdbx_description
1 polymer ?
#
loop_
_entity_poly.entity_id
_entity_poly.type
_entity_poly.pdbx_seq_one_letter_code
_entity_poly.pdbx_strand_id
1 'polypeptide(L)'
;MLKLHLLGERRLTTEGADTGASIRYRKGWALLGYLAVERGRHHPREELAELLWPELSPIAARTNLRQVLADLNHVLDQHGGARLMTVSRDTVGLFPCQEVAIDLQMLEAAEALLLDEPDDTALAAVEQHVGLLGGDFMAGLSLPDCDSYEDWLRLARQRLAASTRELLTRLCRAQQARGRLPQAIISARRLVALDEWNEEHQREFMRLLAAAGLYQPALVQYRTLATSLQTELATTPEPRTQALAAQIEAEYRRGLATPAAGGSSEKALMRRLKHWIRSDPGADDVAASGFFDAPSTLHTRPQTTGSLPARGSGDGWLIVAEGAQRRRRIAITTAPLVIGRSRDNGLCIAHETVSRQHCAIWREGEDFRIRDLGSTNGTRVNDASVQEAELADGDHVVLGETVLRFVRGDDLPTMEDEVPTTR
;
A
#
# COMPACT_ATOMS: atom_id res chain seq x y z
N MET A 1 14.60 18.18 2.60
CA MET A 1 14.05 17.90 3.95
C MET A 1 14.11 16.40 4.17
N LEU A 2 14.65 15.98 5.32
CA LEU A 2 14.68 14.57 5.73
C LEU A 2 13.34 14.18 6.36
N LYS A 3 12.91 12.93 6.19
CA LYS A 3 11.80 12.34 6.96
C LYS A 3 12.27 11.09 7.69
N LEU A 4 12.04 11.06 8.99
CA LEU A 4 12.25 9.92 9.87
C LEU A 4 10.92 9.19 10.06
N HIS A 5 10.85 7.95 9.57
CA HIS A 5 9.69 7.07 9.72
C HIS A 5 9.98 6.07 10.83
N LEU A 6 9.11 6.01 11.82
CA LEU A 6 9.15 5.14 12.99
C LEU A 6 7.81 4.43 13.24
N LEU A 7 6.72 4.85 12.63
CA LEU A 7 5.42 4.16 12.60
C LEU A 7 5.41 3.22 11.39
N GLY A 8 5.44 1.91 11.64
CA GLY A 8 5.69 0.87 10.65
C GLY A 8 7.19 0.57 10.47
N GLU A 9 7.61 0.42 9.22
CA GLU A 9 9.02 0.13 8.88
C GLU A 9 9.93 1.34 9.15
N ARG A 10 11.01 1.10 9.90
CA ARG A 10 12.04 2.09 10.21
C ARG A 10 12.83 2.48 8.95
N ARG A 11 12.70 3.73 8.50
CA ARG A 11 13.41 4.23 7.31
C ARG A 11 13.70 5.73 7.40
N LEU A 12 14.73 6.16 6.67
CA LEU A 12 15.08 7.56 6.44
C LEU A 12 14.83 7.87 4.96
N THR A 13 13.94 8.82 4.66
CA THR A 13 13.64 9.20 3.27
C THR A 13 13.91 10.68 3.03
N THR A 14 14.54 11.02 1.90
CA THR A 14 14.77 12.40 1.48
C THR A 14 14.15 12.60 0.10
N GLU A 15 13.36 13.67 -0.06
CA GLU A 15 12.66 14.01 -1.32
C GLU A 15 11.76 12.89 -1.89
N GLY A 16 11.32 11.96 -1.02
CA GLY A 16 10.45 10.84 -1.36
C GLY A 16 11.19 9.55 -1.73
N ALA A 17 12.50 9.62 -1.99
CA ALA A 17 13.35 8.44 -2.11
C ALA A 17 13.74 7.90 -0.73
N ASP A 18 13.86 6.57 -0.61
CA ASP A 18 14.66 5.97 0.47
C ASP A 18 16.12 6.41 0.27
N THR A 19 16.75 6.87 1.36
CA THR A 19 18.16 7.25 1.38
C THR A 19 19.10 6.04 1.28
N GLY A 20 18.60 4.83 1.54
CA GLY A 20 19.43 3.64 1.73
C GLY A 20 20.26 3.69 3.03
N ALA A 21 19.97 4.65 3.92
CA ALA A 21 20.74 4.92 5.13
C ALA A 21 20.55 3.83 6.19
N SER A 22 21.38 2.80 6.10
CA SER A 22 21.45 1.75 7.11
C SER A 22 22.14 2.27 8.37
N ILE A 23 21.36 2.89 9.27
CA ILE A 23 21.74 3.10 10.68
C ILE A 23 22.20 1.74 11.22
N ARG A 24 23.45 1.67 11.69
CA ARG A 24 24.03 0.39 12.08
C ARG A 24 23.45 -0.06 13.42
N TYR A 25 23.28 -1.38 13.54
CA TYR A 25 22.82 -2.08 14.75
C TYR A 25 21.36 -1.78 15.16
N ARG A 26 20.65 -2.82 15.63
CA ARG A 26 19.28 -2.67 16.18
C ARG A 26 19.22 -1.62 17.30
N LYS A 27 20.28 -1.50 18.10
CA LYS A 27 20.38 -0.56 19.23
C LYS A 27 20.53 0.90 18.80
N GLY A 28 20.95 1.18 17.56
CA GLY A 28 20.93 2.54 16.98
C GLY A 28 19.49 3.02 16.71
N TRP A 29 18.71 2.18 16.03
CA TRP A 29 17.28 2.42 15.84
C TRP A 29 16.51 2.49 17.16
N ALA A 30 16.83 1.62 18.12
CA ALA A 30 16.21 1.62 19.44
C ALA A 30 16.39 2.95 20.19
N LEU A 31 17.62 3.48 20.18
CA LEU A 31 17.97 4.78 20.77
C LEU A 31 17.28 5.94 20.05
N LEU A 32 17.26 5.93 18.70
CA LEU A 32 16.62 6.97 17.91
C LEU A 32 15.10 7.01 18.14
N GLY A 33 14.44 5.84 18.17
CA GLY A 33 13.01 5.73 18.47
C GLY A 33 12.66 6.15 19.90
N TYR A 34 13.50 5.81 20.88
CA TYR A 34 13.35 6.27 22.27
C TYR A 34 13.39 7.80 22.35
N LEU A 35 14.43 8.42 21.77
CA LEU A 35 14.61 9.87 21.79
C LEU A 35 13.55 10.61 20.96
N ALA A 36 12.97 9.99 19.92
CA ALA A 36 11.90 10.59 19.13
C ALA A 36 10.53 10.60 19.85
N VAL A 37 10.28 9.61 20.72
CA VAL A 37 9.08 9.53 21.57
C VAL A 37 9.21 10.40 22.82
N GLU A 38 10.41 10.51 23.39
CA GLU A 38 10.75 11.38 24.52
C GLU A 38 11.37 12.73 24.07
N ARG A 39 11.08 13.14 22.84
CA ARG A 39 11.65 14.34 22.19
C ARG A 39 11.44 15.63 23.02
N GLY A 40 12.36 16.57 22.87
CA GLY A 40 12.37 17.82 23.64
C GLY A 40 12.91 17.67 25.06
N ARG A 41 13.27 16.46 25.51
CA ARG A 41 13.90 16.18 26.80
C ARG A 41 15.41 15.93 26.63
N HIS A 42 16.16 16.21 27.69
CA HIS A 42 17.54 15.73 27.84
C HIS A 42 17.56 14.51 28.76
N HIS A 43 18.21 13.44 28.31
CA HIS A 43 18.40 12.19 29.03
C HIS A 43 19.89 12.02 29.40
N PRO A 44 20.22 11.63 30.63
CA PRO A 44 21.58 11.27 31.01
C PRO A 44 22.16 10.13 30.18
N ARG A 45 23.45 10.23 29.87
CA ARG A 45 24.20 9.18 29.15
C ARG A 45 24.47 7.92 29.98
N GLU A 46 24.22 7.98 31.28
CA GLU A 46 24.27 6.82 32.19
C GLU A 46 22.99 5.98 32.00
N GLU A 47 21.82 6.59 32.19
CA GLU A 47 20.49 5.96 31.97
C GLU A 47 20.36 5.36 30.56
N LEU A 48 20.72 6.11 29.51
CA LEU A 48 20.67 5.62 28.12
C LEU A 48 21.66 4.47 27.84
N ALA A 49 22.73 4.36 28.62
CA ALA A 49 23.71 3.27 28.48
C ALA A 49 23.23 2.01 29.21
N GLU A 50 22.66 2.18 30.40
CA GLU A 50 22.05 1.10 31.20
C GLU A 50 20.83 0.51 30.48
N LEU A 51 19.91 1.35 29.99
CA LEU A 51 18.69 0.96 29.26
C LEU A 51 18.96 0.08 28.03
N LEU A 52 20.08 0.32 27.34
CA LEU A 52 20.42 -0.36 26.07
C LEU A 52 21.54 -1.40 26.22
N TRP A 53 22.26 -1.46 27.34
CA TRP A 53 23.31 -2.45 27.60
C TRP A 53 23.39 -2.84 29.10
N PRO A 54 22.31 -3.39 29.69
CA PRO A 54 22.28 -3.70 31.13
C PRO A 54 23.35 -4.72 31.55
N GLU A 55 23.64 -5.69 30.69
CA GLU A 55 24.67 -6.72 30.89
C GLU A 55 26.12 -6.21 30.87
N LEU A 56 26.35 -4.92 30.60
CA LEU A 56 27.70 -4.34 30.48
C LEU A 56 28.03 -3.39 31.63
N SER A 57 29.30 -3.38 32.03
CA SER A 57 29.77 -2.41 33.02
C SER A 57 29.52 -0.96 32.55
N PRO A 58 29.24 0.00 33.44
CA PRO A 58 28.90 1.38 33.05
C PRO A 58 29.94 2.11 32.18
N ILE A 59 31.20 1.64 32.15
CA ILE A 59 32.27 2.16 31.28
C ILE A 59 32.17 1.56 29.86
N ALA A 60 31.86 0.27 29.74
CA ALA A 60 31.65 -0.41 28.47
C ALA A 60 30.34 0.04 27.82
N ALA A 61 29.25 0.10 28.59
CA ALA A 61 27.95 0.58 28.13
C ALA A 61 28.05 2.03 27.58
N ARG A 62 28.68 2.96 28.33
CA ARG A 62 28.91 4.34 27.85
C ARG A 62 29.84 4.43 26.65
N THR A 63 30.78 3.49 26.49
CA THR A 63 31.65 3.40 25.30
C THR A 63 30.86 2.98 24.06
N ASN A 64 29.98 1.99 24.18
CA ASN A 64 29.09 1.57 23.09
C ASN A 64 28.09 2.68 22.74
N LEU A 65 27.47 3.32 23.74
CA LEU A 65 26.58 4.48 23.53
C LEU A 65 27.29 5.61 22.77
N ARG A 66 28.56 5.91 23.09
CA ARG A 66 29.35 6.90 22.35
C ARG A 66 29.57 6.51 20.88
N GLN A 67 29.79 5.23 20.58
CA GLN A 67 29.95 4.75 19.20
C GLN A 67 28.62 4.84 18.43
N VAL A 68 27.51 4.40 19.01
CA VAL A 68 26.17 4.47 18.39
C VAL A 68 25.75 5.92 18.14
N LEU A 69 26.00 6.84 19.09
CA LEU A 69 25.72 8.27 18.89
C LEU A 69 26.59 8.91 17.80
N ALA A 70 27.82 8.44 17.61
CA ALA A 70 28.67 8.91 16.51
C ALA A 70 28.17 8.41 15.15
N ASP A 71 27.75 7.15 15.05
CA ASP A 71 27.13 6.56 13.84
C ASP A 71 25.82 7.28 13.50
N LEU A 72 24.93 7.45 14.48
CA LEU A 72 23.65 8.16 14.33
C LEU A 72 23.84 9.61 13.88
N ASN A 73 24.68 10.40 14.56
CA ASN A 73 24.94 11.78 14.16
C ASN A 73 25.52 11.84 12.73
N HIS A 74 26.48 10.96 12.39
CA HIS A 74 27.09 10.94 11.06
C HIS A 74 26.07 10.63 9.94
N VAL A 75 25.20 9.64 10.15
CA VAL A 75 24.13 9.29 9.20
C VAL A 75 23.10 10.42 9.08
N LEU A 76 22.67 11.02 10.20
CA LEU A 76 21.70 12.12 10.18
C LEU A 76 22.29 13.37 9.50
N ASP A 77 23.50 13.78 9.86
CA ASP A 77 24.19 14.93 9.26
C ASP A 77 24.35 14.76 7.73
N GLN A 78 24.73 13.56 7.26
CA GLN A 78 24.87 13.25 5.82
C GLN A 78 23.58 13.45 5.02
N HIS A 79 22.41 13.16 5.61
CA HIS A 79 21.11 13.28 4.94
C HIS A 79 20.37 14.58 5.25
N GLY A 80 21.07 15.59 5.76
CA GLY A 80 20.51 16.91 6.06
C GLY A 80 19.70 16.99 7.36
N GLY A 81 19.76 15.95 8.19
CA GLY A 81 19.19 15.92 9.54
C GLY A 81 20.08 16.55 10.61
N ALA A 82 20.97 17.46 10.22
CA ALA A 82 21.87 18.12 11.13
C ALA A 82 21.12 18.83 12.25
N ARG A 83 21.69 18.82 13.46
CA ARG A 83 21.13 19.42 14.70
C ARG A 83 19.89 18.73 15.27
N LEU A 84 19.34 17.68 14.64
CA LEU A 84 18.23 16.87 15.18
C LEU A 84 18.55 16.29 16.57
N MET A 85 19.80 15.84 16.76
CA MET A 85 20.30 15.29 18.02
C MET A 85 21.27 16.27 18.70
N THR A 86 20.92 16.70 19.90
CA THR A 86 21.81 17.45 20.78
C THR A 86 22.56 16.47 21.69
N VAL A 87 23.82 16.22 21.37
CA VAL A 87 24.71 15.31 22.10
C VAL A 87 25.72 16.12 22.91
N SER A 88 25.61 16.10 24.24
CA SER A 88 26.56 16.74 25.15
C SER A 88 27.52 15.73 25.76
N ARG A 89 28.41 16.19 26.67
CA ARG A 89 29.30 15.31 27.44
C ARG A 89 28.53 14.31 28.30
N ASP A 90 27.42 14.75 28.88
CA ASP A 90 26.75 14.07 30.00
C ASP A 90 25.28 13.71 29.67
N THR A 91 24.68 14.37 28.67
CA THR A 91 23.28 14.18 28.22
C THR A 91 23.15 14.00 26.70
N VAL A 92 22.03 13.44 26.28
CA VAL A 92 21.56 13.40 24.89
C VAL A 92 20.09 13.80 24.85
N GLY A 93 19.66 14.52 23.83
CA GLY A 93 18.24 14.71 23.53
C GLY A 93 18.02 14.87 22.03
N LEU A 94 16.82 14.54 21.56
CA LEU A 94 16.37 14.79 20.19
C LEU A 94 15.39 15.95 20.23
N PHE A 95 15.62 16.96 19.39
CA PHE A 95 14.88 18.22 19.40
C PHE A 95 14.32 18.53 18.00
N PRO A 96 13.08 19.02 17.89
CA PRO A 96 12.52 19.44 16.61
C PRO A 96 13.38 20.48 15.89
N CYS A 97 13.66 20.26 14.62
CA CYS A 97 14.27 21.22 13.70
C CYS A 97 13.38 21.36 12.45
N GLN A 98 13.64 22.36 11.59
CA GLN A 98 12.82 22.58 10.37
C GLN A 98 13.25 21.69 9.20
N GLU A 99 14.44 21.08 9.31
CA GLU A 99 15.11 20.30 8.29
C GLU A 99 14.66 18.83 8.29
N VAL A 100 14.07 18.35 9.39
CA VAL A 100 13.60 16.97 9.62
C VAL A 100 12.13 16.95 10.04
N ALA A 101 11.32 16.14 9.36
CA ALA A 101 10.01 15.75 9.86
C ALA A 101 10.07 14.33 10.47
N ILE A 102 9.38 14.12 11.59
CA ILE A 102 9.19 12.81 12.21
C ILE A 102 7.70 12.48 12.14
N ASP A 103 7.34 11.27 11.73
CA ASP A 103 5.94 10.83 11.65
C ASP A 103 5.18 10.91 12.99
N LEU A 104 5.87 10.72 14.11
CA LEU A 104 5.35 10.99 15.46
C LEU A 104 4.85 12.44 15.66
N GLN A 105 5.50 13.43 15.03
CA GLN A 105 5.03 14.82 15.03
C GLN A 105 3.87 15.03 14.05
N MET A 106 3.84 14.26 12.97
CA MET A 106 2.77 14.28 11.97
C MET A 106 1.45 13.75 12.52
N LEU A 107 1.52 12.72 13.38
CA LEU A 107 0.41 12.18 14.18
C LEU A 107 -0.18 13.27 15.10
N GLU A 108 0.64 13.92 15.92
CA GLU A 108 0.20 14.94 16.88
C GLU A 108 -0.32 16.22 16.21
N ALA A 109 0.31 16.64 15.10
CA ALA A 109 -0.18 17.77 14.31
C ALA A 109 -1.55 17.48 13.69
N ALA A 110 -1.78 16.23 13.26
CA ALA A 110 -3.07 15.78 12.75
C ALA A 110 -4.13 15.68 13.85
N GLU A 111 -3.78 15.26 15.07
CA GLU A 111 -4.68 15.29 16.23
C GLU A 111 -5.10 16.71 16.59
N ALA A 112 -4.14 17.66 16.60
CA ALA A 112 -4.42 19.07 16.89
C ALA A 112 -5.39 19.72 15.88
N LEU A 113 -5.28 19.34 14.59
CA LEU A 113 -6.20 19.79 13.53
C LEU A 113 -7.62 19.19 13.64
N LEU A 114 -7.83 18.17 14.48
CA LEU A 114 -9.14 17.55 14.77
C LEU A 114 -9.59 17.75 16.22
N LEU A 115 -9.20 18.86 16.86
CA LEU A 115 -9.75 19.30 18.16
C LEU A 115 -11.07 20.07 18.00
N ASP A 116 -11.12 20.98 17.02
CA ASP A 116 -12.31 21.72 16.60
C ASP A 116 -12.95 21.07 15.35
N GLU A 117 -14.06 21.62 14.84
CA GLU A 117 -14.60 21.20 13.54
C GLU A 117 -13.63 21.59 12.40
N PRO A 118 -12.99 20.64 11.69
CA PRO A 118 -12.01 20.97 10.67
C PRO A 118 -12.69 21.56 9.43
N ASP A 119 -12.04 22.54 8.81
CA ASP A 119 -12.38 22.95 7.45
C ASP A 119 -11.82 21.97 6.40
N ASP A 120 -12.19 22.18 5.14
CA ASP A 120 -11.79 21.29 4.04
C ASP A 120 -10.26 21.26 3.77
N THR A 121 -9.52 22.28 4.23
CA THR A 121 -8.06 22.39 4.11
C THR A 121 -7.37 21.67 5.27
N ALA A 122 -7.82 21.89 6.51
CA ALA A 122 -7.38 21.15 7.68
C ALA A 122 -7.63 19.64 7.50
N LEU A 123 -8.81 19.26 6.98
CA LEU A 123 -9.16 17.86 6.72
C LEU A 123 -8.26 17.23 5.64
N ALA A 124 -8.00 17.96 4.53
CA ALA A 124 -7.07 17.50 3.49
C ALA A 124 -5.61 17.40 3.99
N ALA A 125 -5.18 18.29 4.89
CA ALA A 125 -3.89 18.19 5.55
C ALA A 125 -3.83 16.94 6.43
N VAL A 126 -4.84 16.69 7.28
CA VAL A 126 -4.91 15.47 8.12
C VAL A 126 -4.89 14.20 7.27
N GLU A 127 -5.63 14.17 6.16
CA GLU A 127 -5.62 13.07 5.18
C GLU A 127 -4.21 12.79 4.63
N GLN A 128 -3.44 13.84 4.32
CA GLN A 128 -2.04 13.71 3.88
C GLN A 128 -1.11 13.21 4.99
N HIS A 129 -1.27 13.66 6.24
CA HIS A 129 -0.46 13.21 7.37
C HIS A 129 -0.75 11.74 7.68
N VAL A 130 -2.03 11.37 7.80
CA VAL A 130 -2.48 9.98 8.03
C VAL A 130 -2.02 9.06 6.90
N GLY A 131 -2.10 9.48 5.64
CA GLY A 131 -1.64 8.70 4.49
C GLY A 131 -0.17 8.27 4.56
N LEU A 132 0.66 8.97 5.35
CA LEU A 132 2.09 8.69 5.53
C LEU A 132 2.41 7.88 6.80
N LEU A 133 1.47 7.72 7.73
CA LEU A 133 1.64 6.85 8.90
C LEU A 133 1.62 5.38 8.46
N GLY A 134 2.67 4.63 8.80
CA GLY A 134 2.67 3.17 8.69
C GLY A 134 2.02 2.51 9.91
N GLY A 135 2.16 1.18 10.00
CA GLY A 135 1.62 0.37 11.10
C GLY A 135 2.39 0.51 12.43
N ASP A 136 2.61 -0.62 13.11
CA ASP A 136 3.17 -0.65 14.47
C ASP A 136 4.46 0.16 14.65
N PHE A 137 4.54 0.90 15.76
CA PHE A 137 5.72 1.68 16.13
C PHE A 137 6.97 0.78 16.20
N MET A 138 7.93 1.08 15.33
CA MET A 138 9.12 0.31 15.03
C MET A 138 8.82 -1.17 14.78
N ALA A 139 7.97 -1.47 13.79
CA ALA A 139 7.51 -2.82 13.45
C ALA A 139 8.67 -3.84 13.36
N GLY A 140 8.59 -4.94 14.13
CA GLY A 140 9.63 -5.96 14.18
C GLY A 140 10.93 -5.59 14.90
N LEU A 141 11.01 -4.44 15.61
CA LEU A 141 12.10 -4.19 16.56
C LEU A 141 11.82 -4.93 17.88
N SER A 142 12.84 -5.63 18.36
CA SER A 142 12.94 -6.14 19.74
C SER A 142 14.43 -6.30 20.11
N LEU A 143 14.74 -6.03 21.38
CA LEU A 143 16.00 -6.24 22.06
C LEU A 143 15.80 -7.20 23.26
N PRO A 144 15.81 -8.53 23.05
CA PRO A 144 15.49 -9.50 24.11
C PRO A 144 16.38 -9.44 25.35
N ASP A 145 17.60 -8.91 25.23
CA ASP A 145 18.57 -8.75 26.33
C ASP A 145 18.42 -7.41 27.08
N CYS A 146 17.25 -6.75 26.99
CA CYS A 146 17.02 -5.37 27.46
C CYS A 146 15.59 -5.17 28.01
N ASP A 147 15.20 -5.91 29.06
CA ASP A 147 13.86 -5.90 29.66
C ASP A 147 13.26 -4.48 29.85
N SER A 148 13.99 -3.56 30.50
CA SER A 148 13.55 -2.18 30.75
C SER A 148 13.26 -1.39 29.46
N TYR A 149 13.92 -1.73 28.35
CA TYR A 149 13.66 -1.16 27.04
C TYR A 149 12.45 -1.80 26.36
N GLU A 150 12.29 -3.12 26.43
CA GLU A 150 11.13 -3.81 25.85
C GLU A 150 9.84 -3.43 26.59
N ASP A 151 9.88 -3.22 27.91
CA ASP A 151 8.76 -2.70 28.69
C ASP A 151 8.38 -1.27 28.28
N TRP A 152 9.38 -0.39 28.13
CA TRP A 152 9.16 0.96 27.60
C TRP A 152 8.58 0.91 26.17
N LEU A 153 9.11 0.05 25.29
CA LEU A 153 8.70 -0.08 23.89
C LEU A 153 7.28 -0.63 23.77
N ARG A 154 6.89 -1.56 24.64
CA ARG A 154 5.53 -2.09 24.78
C ARG A 154 4.55 -0.97 25.15
N LEU A 155 4.88 -0.16 26.15
CA LEU A 155 4.05 0.97 26.58
C LEU A 155 3.99 2.07 25.50
N ALA A 156 5.10 2.35 24.82
CA ALA A 156 5.16 3.31 23.70
C ALA A 156 4.28 2.86 22.52
N ARG A 157 4.36 1.58 22.11
CA ARG A 157 3.49 0.99 21.09
C ARG A 157 2.01 1.10 21.47
N GLN A 158 1.65 0.73 22.69
CA GLN A 158 0.26 0.84 23.18
C GLN A 158 -0.25 2.29 23.17
N ARG A 159 0.55 3.25 23.64
CA ARG A 159 0.20 4.68 23.64
C ARG A 159 -0.02 5.23 22.22
N LEU A 160 0.88 4.90 21.30
CA LEU A 160 0.82 5.37 19.91
C LEU A 160 -0.32 4.70 19.12
N ALA A 161 -0.55 3.39 19.30
CA ALA A 161 -1.68 2.70 18.68
C ALA A 161 -3.04 3.24 19.16
N ALA A 162 -3.16 3.65 20.43
CA ALA A 162 -4.35 4.31 20.96
C ALA A 162 -4.56 5.71 20.35
N SER A 163 -3.49 6.51 20.23
CA SER A 163 -3.50 7.82 19.56
C SER A 163 -3.91 7.73 18.09
N THR A 164 -3.24 6.88 17.29
CA THR A 164 -3.59 6.67 15.86
C THR A 164 -5.04 6.20 15.69
N ARG A 165 -5.56 5.36 16.60
CA ARG A 165 -6.95 4.88 16.60
C ARG A 165 -7.94 6.02 16.88
N GLU A 166 -7.68 6.86 17.86
CA GLU A 166 -8.52 8.03 18.16
C GLU A 166 -8.49 9.05 17.01
N LEU A 167 -7.30 9.35 16.46
CA LEU A 167 -7.13 10.20 15.29
C LEU A 167 -7.96 9.70 14.09
N LEU A 168 -7.83 8.42 13.73
CA LEU A 168 -8.58 7.83 12.62
C LEU A 168 -10.10 7.81 12.88
N THR A 169 -10.52 7.63 14.14
CA THR A 169 -11.94 7.67 14.54
C THR A 169 -12.52 9.08 14.36
N ARG A 170 -11.79 10.12 14.77
CA ARG A 170 -12.18 11.52 14.52
C ARG A 170 -12.17 11.86 13.04
N LEU A 171 -11.13 11.46 12.32
CA LEU A 171 -10.98 11.70 10.88
C LEU A 171 -12.15 11.10 10.10
N CYS A 172 -12.49 9.83 10.37
CA CYS A 172 -13.61 9.14 9.74
C CYS A 172 -14.95 9.88 9.98
N ARG A 173 -15.20 10.36 11.22
CA ARG A 173 -16.40 11.14 11.56
C ARG A 173 -16.44 12.50 10.84
N ALA A 174 -15.32 13.22 10.79
CA ALA A 174 -15.21 14.49 10.08
C ALA A 174 -15.41 14.33 8.56
N GLN A 175 -14.84 13.27 7.97
CA GLN A 175 -15.03 12.91 6.57
C GLN A 175 -16.51 12.60 6.26
N GLN A 176 -17.17 11.82 7.11
CA GLN A 176 -18.62 11.56 6.98
C GLN A 176 -19.45 12.84 7.04
N ALA A 177 -19.18 13.73 8.01
CA ALA A 177 -19.88 15.01 8.15
C ALA A 177 -19.71 15.93 6.92
N ARG A 178 -18.56 15.85 6.24
CA ARG A 178 -18.26 16.56 4.98
C ARG A 178 -18.68 15.81 3.71
N GLY A 179 -19.29 14.62 3.82
CA GLY A 179 -19.68 13.78 2.67
C GLY A 179 -18.51 13.12 1.94
N ARG A 180 -17.29 13.14 2.49
CA ARG A 180 -16.06 12.54 1.95
C ARG A 180 -16.04 11.00 2.13
N LEU A 181 -17.02 10.33 1.54
CA LEU A 181 -17.19 8.86 1.62
C LEU A 181 -15.95 8.07 1.15
N PRO A 182 -15.28 8.38 0.02
CA PRO A 182 -14.04 7.71 -0.38
C PRO A 182 -12.98 7.67 0.72
N GLN A 183 -12.74 8.83 1.35
CA GLN A 183 -11.71 9.01 2.35
C GLN A 183 -12.11 8.36 3.67
N ALA A 184 -13.40 8.45 4.06
CA ALA A 184 -13.94 7.73 5.22
C ALA A 184 -13.79 6.21 5.10
N ILE A 185 -14.01 5.62 3.91
CA ILE A 185 -13.83 4.19 3.65
C ILE A 185 -12.36 3.77 3.85
N ILE A 186 -11.39 4.60 3.42
CA ILE A 186 -9.95 4.35 3.63
C ILE A 186 -9.60 4.46 5.13
N SER A 187 -10.05 5.51 5.82
CA SER A 187 -9.85 5.68 7.27
C SER A 187 -10.44 4.52 8.08
N ALA A 188 -11.63 4.03 7.70
CA ALA A 188 -12.29 2.91 8.37
C ALA A 188 -11.59 1.55 8.13
N ARG A 189 -11.03 1.30 6.92
CA ARG A 189 -10.19 0.12 6.70
C ARG A 189 -8.94 0.14 7.60
N ARG A 190 -8.33 1.31 7.79
CA ARG A 190 -7.17 1.48 8.70
C ARG A 190 -7.55 1.23 10.16
N LEU A 191 -8.72 1.69 10.62
CA LEU A 191 -9.24 1.36 11.96
C LEU A 191 -9.45 -0.15 12.18
N VAL A 192 -9.88 -0.87 11.13
CA VAL A 192 -10.03 -2.33 11.17
C VAL A 192 -8.68 -3.05 11.26
N ALA A 193 -7.64 -2.59 10.55
CA ALA A 193 -6.33 -3.23 10.60
C ALA A 193 -5.54 -2.96 11.90
N LEU A 194 -5.87 -1.88 12.64
CA LEU A 194 -5.34 -1.65 13.99
C LEU A 194 -5.98 -2.55 15.06
N ASP A 195 -7.10 -3.22 14.76
CA ASP A 195 -7.86 -4.06 15.69
C ASP A 195 -8.88 -4.94 14.93
N GLU A 196 -8.42 -6.06 14.37
CA GLU A 196 -9.25 -6.90 13.47
C GLU A 196 -10.53 -7.41 14.14
N TRP A 197 -10.51 -7.59 15.47
CA TRP A 197 -11.64 -8.09 16.25
C TRP A 197 -12.55 -6.98 16.80
N ASN A 198 -12.23 -5.71 16.56
CA ASN A 198 -13.09 -4.60 16.96
C ASN A 198 -14.35 -4.52 16.10
N GLU A 199 -15.42 -5.15 16.57
CA GLU A 199 -16.70 -5.19 15.85
C GLU A 199 -17.33 -3.80 15.63
N GLU A 200 -16.98 -2.77 16.40
CA GLU A 200 -17.46 -1.40 16.12
C GLU A 200 -16.80 -0.81 14.87
N HIS A 201 -15.47 -0.89 14.75
CA HIS A 201 -14.75 -0.49 13.54
C HIS A 201 -15.21 -1.29 12.31
N GLN A 202 -15.38 -2.60 12.47
CA GLN A 202 -15.84 -3.50 11.41
C GLN A 202 -17.24 -3.11 10.89
N ARG A 203 -18.19 -2.86 11.82
CA ARG A 203 -19.54 -2.37 11.47
C ARG A 203 -19.50 -1.03 10.78
N GLU A 204 -18.62 -0.12 11.19
CA GLU A 204 -18.51 1.21 10.57
C GLU A 204 -17.97 1.12 9.14
N PHE A 205 -16.92 0.33 8.91
CA PHE A 205 -16.41 0.04 7.57
C PHE A 205 -17.48 -0.62 6.68
N MET A 206 -18.27 -1.57 7.22
CA MET A 206 -19.41 -2.17 6.51
C MET A 206 -20.50 -1.14 6.16
N ARG A 207 -20.85 -0.20 7.06
CA ARG A 207 -21.82 0.88 6.77
C ARG A 207 -21.33 1.80 5.66
N LEU A 208 -20.07 2.22 5.72
CA LEU A 208 -19.47 3.14 4.75
C LEU A 208 -19.39 2.51 3.35
N LEU A 209 -19.02 1.23 3.28
CA LEU A 209 -19.10 0.46 2.03
C LEU A 209 -20.55 0.39 1.51
N ALA A 210 -21.53 0.06 2.34
CA ALA A 210 -22.93 0.02 1.91
C ALA A 210 -23.47 1.39 1.46
N ALA A 211 -23.10 2.48 2.14
CA ALA A 211 -23.46 3.85 1.77
C ALA A 211 -22.88 4.28 0.40
N ALA A 212 -21.69 3.78 0.04
CA ALA A 212 -21.12 3.92 -1.30
C ALA A 212 -21.68 2.92 -2.34
N GLY A 213 -22.74 2.18 -2.02
CA GLY A 213 -23.33 1.15 -2.89
C GLY A 213 -22.53 -0.16 -2.97
N LEU A 214 -21.45 -0.29 -2.19
CA LEU A 214 -20.55 -1.44 -2.17
C LEU A 214 -21.05 -2.52 -1.18
N TYR A 215 -22.27 -3.01 -1.41
CA TYR A 215 -22.89 -4.06 -0.61
C TYR A 215 -22.11 -5.38 -0.64
N GLN A 216 -21.62 -5.82 -1.80
CA GLN A 216 -20.87 -7.07 -1.91
C GLN A 216 -19.53 -7.04 -1.15
N PRO A 217 -18.72 -5.97 -1.19
CA PRO A 217 -17.56 -5.80 -0.32
C PRO A 217 -17.90 -5.79 1.16
N ALA A 218 -18.97 -5.11 1.58
CA ALA A 218 -19.42 -5.13 2.99
C ALA A 218 -19.80 -6.54 3.47
N LEU A 219 -20.49 -7.32 2.63
CA LEU A 219 -20.82 -8.72 2.93
C LEU A 219 -19.61 -9.67 2.86
N VAL A 220 -18.55 -9.30 2.14
CA VAL A 220 -17.25 -10.02 2.21
C VAL A 220 -16.56 -9.70 3.53
N GLN A 221 -16.55 -8.45 3.97
CA GLN A 221 -15.95 -8.04 5.24
C GLN A 221 -16.58 -8.78 6.41
N TYR A 222 -17.92 -8.81 6.47
CA TYR A 222 -18.66 -9.59 7.46
C TYR A 222 -18.23 -11.07 7.51
N ARG A 223 -18.06 -11.70 6.34
CA ARG A 223 -17.65 -13.11 6.25
C ARG A 223 -16.19 -13.31 6.71
N THR A 224 -15.29 -12.40 6.36
CA THR A 224 -13.90 -12.42 6.84
C THR A 224 -13.83 -12.27 8.35
N LEU A 225 -14.57 -11.32 8.95
CA LEU A 225 -14.68 -11.17 10.40
C LEU A 225 -15.26 -12.43 11.06
N ALA A 226 -16.37 -12.95 10.54
CA ALA A 226 -17.03 -14.15 11.07
C ALA A 226 -16.13 -15.40 11.00
N THR A 227 -15.26 -15.51 10.00
CA THR A 227 -14.23 -16.56 9.95
C THR A 227 -13.14 -16.31 10.99
N SER A 228 -12.56 -15.11 11.08
CA SER A 228 -11.48 -14.80 12.04
C SER A 228 -11.92 -14.99 13.50
N LEU A 229 -13.10 -14.47 13.88
CA LEU A 229 -13.66 -14.68 15.22
C LEU A 229 -13.89 -16.16 15.54
N GLN A 230 -14.25 -16.97 14.55
CA GLN A 230 -14.52 -18.39 14.73
C GLN A 230 -13.25 -19.25 14.75
N THR A 231 -12.17 -18.86 14.07
CA THR A 231 -10.87 -19.57 14.09
C THR A 231 -10.02 -19.19 15.29
N GLU A 232 -9.90 -17.89 15.59
CA GLU A 232 -8.97 -17.40 16.62
C GLU A 232 -9.60 -17.33 18.02
N LEU A 233 -10.87 -16.95 18.10
CA LEU A 233 -11.59 -16.71 19.38
C LEU A 233 -12.73 -17.69 19.65
N ALA A 234 -12.93 -18.68 18.77
CA ALA A 234 -14.00 -19.67 18.81
C ALA A 234 -15.44 -19.10 18.94
N THR A 235 -15.64 -17.83 18.57
CA THR A 235 -16.90 -17.09 18.77
C THR A 235 -17.56 -16.69 17.44
N THR A 236 -18.79 -16.20 17.52
CA THR A 236 -19.55 -15.64 16.38
C THR A 236 -19.73 -14.12 16.54
N PRO A 237 -19.89 -13.34 15.45
CA PRO A 237 -20.06 -11.90 15.54
C PRO A 237 -21.23 -11.47 16.42
N GLU A 238 -21.12 -10.31 17.08
CA GLU A 238 -22.18 -9.72 17.90
C GLU A 238 -23.53 -9.63 17.16
N PRO A 239 -24.68 -9.76 17.84
CA PRO A 239 -26.00 -9.62 17.22
C PRO A 239 -26.21 -8.31 16.44
N ARG A 240 -25.55 -7.22 16.85
CA ARG A 240 -25.54 -5.93 16.14
C ARG A 240 -24.84 -6.01 14.77
N THR A 241 -23.80 -6.82 14.65
CA THR A 241 -23.05 -7.05 13.40
C THR A 241 -23.81 -7.99 12.48
N GLN A 242 -24.40 -9.06 13.04
CA GLN A 242 -25.29 -9.97 12.30
C GLN A 242 -26.50 -9.20 11.71
N ALA A 243 -27.13 -8.33 12.51
CA ALA A 243 -28.26 -7.51 12.07
C ALA A 243 -27.86 -6.54 10.94
N LEU A 244 -26.69 -5.90 11.02
CA LEU A 244 -26.17 -5.03 9.95
C LEU A 244 -25.92 -5.83 8.65
N ALA A 245 -25.31 -7.01 8.74
CA ALA A 245 -25.10 -7.87 7.57
C ALA A 245 -26.44 -8.27 6.91
N ALA A 246 -27.44 -8.64 7.72
CA ALA A 246 -28.78 -8.97 7.22
C ALA A 246 -29.49 -7.76 6.56
N GLN A 247 -29.32 -6.54 7.11
CA GLN A 247 -29.83 -5.31 6.50
C GLN A 247 -29.17 -5.06 5.13
N ILE A 248 -27.83 -5.09 5.06
CA ILE A 248 -27.05 -4.86 3.84
C ILE A 248 -27.42 -5.89 2.75
N GLU A 249 -27.66 -7.15 3.14
CA GLU A 249 -28.12 -8.17 2.19
C GLU A 249 -29.56 -7.93 1.70
N ALA A 250 -30.46 -7.46 2.57
CA ALA A 250 -31.83 -7.08 2.20
C ALA A 250 -31.89 -5.80 1.34
N GLU A 251 -30.92 -4.90 1.47
CA GLU A 251 -30.75 -3.74 0.59
C GLU A 251 -30.21 -4.17 -0.79
N TYR A 252 -29.16 -4.98 -0.81
CA TYR A 252 -28.62 -5.58 -2.04
C TYR A 252 -29.69 -6.39 -2.81
N ARG A 253 -30.48 -7.23 -2.13
CA ARG A 253 -31.59 -7.99 -2.75
C ARG A 253 -32.72 -7.10 -3.27
N ARG A 254 -32.95 -5.93 -2.67
CA ARG A 254 -33.90 -4.92 -3.19
C ARG A 254 -33.34 -4.19 -4.42
N GLY A 255 -32.05 -3.86 -4.43
CA GLY A 255 -31.37 -3.27 -5.60
C GLY A 255 -31.44 -4.19 -6.83
N LEU A 256 -31.14 -5.48 -6.64
CA LEU A 256 -31.23 -6.51 -7.70
C LEU A 256 -32.62 -6.70 -8.30
N ALA A 257 -33.69 -6.28 -7.62
CA ALA A 257 -35.06 -6.35 -8.15
C ALA A 257 -35.34 -5.28 -9.22
N THR A 258 -34.42 -4.33 -9.44
CA THR A 258 -34.49 -3.34 -10.53
C THR A 258 -33.55 -3.78 -11.66
N PRO A 259 -34.04 -4.02 -12.90
CA PRO A 259 -33.25 -4.65 -13.95
C PRO A 259 -32.21 -3.68 -14.55
N ALA A 260 -30.94 -3.86 -14.18
CA ALA A 260 -29.79 -3.13 -14.75
C ALA A 260 -28.80 -4.10 -15.41
N ALA A 261 -28.37 -3.79 -16.64
CA ALA A 261 -27.41 -4.61 -17.39
C ALA A 261 -25.98 -4.06 -17.22
N GLY A 262 -25.09 -4.81 -16.53
CA GLY A 262 -23.72 -4.35 -16.25
C GLY A 262 -22.69 -5.40 -15.79
N GLY A 263 -22.99 -6.70 -15.89
CA GLY A 263 -22.36 -7.78 -15.12
C GLY A 263 -20.89 -8.16 -15.39
N SER A 264 -20.08 -7.29 -16.00
CA SER A 264 -18.63 -7.52 -16.24
C SER A 264 -17.73 -6.53 -15.49
N SER A 265 -17.97 -5.22 -15.63
CA SER A 265 -17.19 -4.17 -14.94
C SER A 265 -17.23 -4.35 -13.41
N GLU A 266 -18.42 -4.64 -12.87
CA GLU A 266 -18.62 -4.95 -11.46
C GLU A 266 -17.74 -6.12 -10.99
N LYS A 267 -17.59 -7.19 -11.78
CA LYS A 267 -16.75 -8.36 -11.41
C LYS A 267 -15.24 -8.04 -11.43
N ALA A 268 -14.81 -7.03 -12.19
CA ALA A 268 -13.42 -6.55 -12.16
C ALA A 268 -13.18 -5.66 -10.93
N LEU A 269 -14.09 -4.71 -10.67
CA LEU A 269 -14.08 -3.87 -9.48
C LEU A 269 -14.12 -4.72 -8.20
N MET A 270 -15.00 -5.72 -8.14
CA MET A 270 -15.11 -6.66 -7.01
C MET A 270 -13.86 -7.52 -6.80
N ARG A 271 -13.12 -7.87 -7.86
CA ARG A 271 -11.83 -8.58 -7.70
C ARG A 271 -10.77 -7.66 -7.11
N ARG A 272 -10.65 -6.42 -7.60
CA ARG A 272 -9.71 -5.42 -7.05
C ARG A 272 -10.06 -5.03 -5.62
N LEU A 273 -11.34 -4.76 -5.30
CA LEU A 273 -11.79 -4.43 -3.94
C LEU A 273 -11.60 -5.60 -2.95
N LYS A 274 -11.83 -6.85 -3.37
CA LYS A 274 -11.52 -8.03 -2.52
C LYS A 274 -10.02 -8.23 -2.28
N HIS A 275 -9.16 -7.79 -3.20
CA HIS A 275 -7.72 -7.79 -2.99
C HIS A 275 -7.31 -6.67 -2.03
N TRP A 276 -7.78 -5.44 -2.27
CA TRP A 276 -7.55 -4.26 -1.43
C TRP A 276 -8.02 -4.47 0.02
N ILE A 277 -9.22 -5.00 0.25
CA ILE A 277 -9.72 -5.37 1.59
C ILE A 277 -8.78 -6.34 2.33
N ARG A 278 -7.98 -7.13 1.61
CA ARG A 278 -7.10 -8.18 2.15
C ARG A 278 -5.61 -7.86 2.05
N SER A 279 -5.22 -6.69 1.55
CA SER A 279 -3.84 -6.25 1.54
C SER A 279 -3.52 -5.37 2.75
N ASP A 280 -2.24 -5.16 3.00
CA ASP A 280 -1.73 -4.35 4.12
C ASP A 280 -2.02 -2.85 3.89
N PRO A 281 -2.77 -2.16 4.78
CA PRO A 281 -3.12 -0.75 4.60
C PRO A 281 -1.96 0.18 4.92
N GLY A 282 -1.09 0.33 3.93
CA GLY A 282 -0.02 1.33 3.91
C GLY A 282 0.51 1.58 2.49
N ALA A 283 0.70 0.52 1.71
CA ALA A 283 1.20 0.63 0.33
C ALA A 283 0.10 0.96 -0.70
N ASP A 284 -1.06 0.30 -0.61
CA ASP A 284 -2.09 0.34 -1.67
C ASP A 284 -3.04 1.54 -1.60
N ASP A 285 -3.07 2.29 -0.49
CA ASP A 285 -4.12 3.29 -0.23
C ASP A 285 -4.00 4.53 -1.12
N VAL A 286 -2.80 4.87 -1.57
CA VAL A 286 -2.58 5.96 -2.53
C VAL A 286 -3.17 5.64 -3.91
N ALA A 287 -3.30 4.35 -4.25
CA ALA A 287 -4.01 3.88 -5.44
C ALA A 287 -5.53 3.70 -5.20
N ALA A 288 -6.01 3.83 -3.96
CA ALA A 288 -7.39 3.49 -3.57
C ALA A 288 -8.39 4.63 -3.80
N SER A 289 -7.98 5.90 -3.70
CA SER A 289 -8.85 7.07 -3.93
C SER A 289 -9.61 6.98 -5.27
N GLY A 290 -8.86 6.74 -6.35
CA GLY A 290 -9.39 6.58 -7.72
C GLY A 290 -10.30 5.36 -7.95
N PHE A 291 -10.58 4.53 -6.94
CA PHE A 291 -11.65 3.51 -7.02
C PHE A 291 -13.04 4.11 -6.74
N PHE A 292 -13.12 5.22 -6.01
CA PHE A 292 -14.36 5.82 -5.52
C PHE A 292 -14.67 7.17 -6.18
N ASP A 293 -13.72 7.77 -6.92
CA ASP A 293 -13.88 9.02 -7.69
C ASP A 293 -14.82 8.92 -8.91
N ALA A 294 -15.54 7.80 -9.10
CA ALA A 294 -16.50 7.63 -10.18
C ALA A 294 -17.86 8.25 -9.80
N PRO A 295 -18.27 9.40 -10.38
CA PRO A 295 -19.54 10.03 -10.05
C PRO A 295 -20.73 9.16 -10.48
N SER A 296 -21.84 9.26 -9.74
CA SER A 296 -23.04 8.43 -9.90
C SER A 296 -23.90 8.76 -11.13
N THR A 297 -23.28 9.06 -12.28
CA THR A 297 -23.91 9.70 -13.44
C THR A 297 -23.65 8.96 -14.76
N LEU A 298 -24.34 7.82 -14.96
CA LEU A 298 -24.56 7.23 -16.28
C LEU A 298 -26.06 6.97 -16.51
N HIS A 299 -26.81 8.06 -16.62
CA HIS A 299 -28.23 8.09 -16.96
C HIS A 299 -28.54 9.09 -18.08
N THR A 300 -27.86 8.93 -19.22
CA THR A 300 -28.31 9.53 -20.49
C THR A 300 -28.02 8.58 -21.66
N ARG A 301 -28.94 8.51 -22.63
CA ARG A 301 -28.89 7.63 -23.80
C ARG A 301 -28.70 8.47 -25.08
N PRO A 302 -27.90 7.99 -26.04
CA PRO A 302 -28.23 8.20 -27.46
C PRO A 302 -28.49 6.91 -28.24
N GLN A 303 -28.91 7.09 -29.50
CA GLN A 303 -29.16 6.09 -30.54
C GLN A 303 -28.65 6.71 -31.87
N THR A 304 -28.32 6.03 -32.97
CA THR A 304 -28.47 4.62 -33.45
C THR A 304 -27.31 4.42 -34.50
N THR A 305 -26.94 3.30 -35.16
CA THR A 305 -27.50 1.96 -35.47
C THR A 305 -26.34 1.03 -35.90
N GLY A 306 -26.49 -0.31 -35.92
CA GLY A 306 -25.55 -1.20 -36.62
C GLY A 306 -25.74 -2.70 -36.32
N SER A 307 -25.78 -3.55 -37.35
CA SER A 307 -26.10 -4.98 -37.22
C SER A 307 -24.89 -5.89 -36.93
N LEU A 308 -25.14 -6.85 -36.03
CA LEU A 308 -24.57 -8.20 -35.91
C LEU A 308 -24.23 -8.89 -37.26
N PRO A 309 -23.28 -9.87 -37.32
CA PRO A 309 -23.25 -11.08 -36.46
C PRO A 309 -22.01 -11.31 -35.59
N ALA A 310 -22.13 -12.23 -34.63
CA ALA A 310 -21.19 -12.44 -33.54
C ALA A 310 -19.94 -13.27 -33.89
N ARG A 311 -18.82 -12.94 -33.25
CA ARG A 311 -17.65 -13.81 -33.02
C ARG A 311 -17.25 -13.75 -31.54
N GLY A 312 -16.29 -14.57 -31.12
CA GLY A 312 -16.04 -14.87 -29.71
C GLY A 312 -15.40 -13.71 -28.92
N SER A 313 -16.02 -13.34 -27.80
CA SER A 313 -15.49 -12.38 -26.82
C SER A 313 -14.32 -12.99 -26.01
N GLY A 314 -13.16 -13.17 -26.65
CA GLY A 314 -11.94 -13.64 -25.99
C GLY A 314 -11.23 -12.55 -25.19
N ASP A 315 -10.91 -12.84 -23.92
CA ASP A 315 -9.90 -12.08 -23.17
C ASP A 315 -8.50 -12.39 -23.75
N GLY A 316 -7.64 -11.38 -23.86
CA GLY A 316 -6.29 -11.53 -24.38
C GLY A 316 -5.25 -11.63 -23.28
N TRP A 317 -4.28 -12.52 -23.44
CA TRP A 317 -3.26 -12.84 -22.46
C TRP A 317 -1.86 -12.71 -23.07
N LEU A 318 -0.94 -12.07 -22.33
CA LEU A 318 0.48 -12.15 -22.61
C LEU A 318 1.11 -13.23 -21.73
N ILE A 319 1.84 -14.17 -22.35
CA ILE A 319 2.55 -15.25 -21.68
C ILE A 319 4.05 -14.99 -21.77
N VAL A 320 4.71 -14.89 -20.62
CA VAL A 320 6.18 -14.76 -20.55
C VAL A 320 6.81 -16.13 -20.87
N ALA A 321 7.46 -16.24 -22.03
CA ALA A 321 7.95 -17.53 -22.54
C ALA A 321 9.23 -18.00 -21.83
N GLU A 322 10.13 -17.08 -21.48
CA GLU A 322 11.50 -17.34 -21.01
C GLU A 322 11.88 -16.47 -19.80
N GLY A 323 13.02 -16.78 -19.15
CA GLY A 323 13.53 -16.04 -17.98
C GLY A 323 12.86 -16.36 -16.64
N ALA A 324 13.26 -15.65 -15.58
CA ALA A 324 12.86 -15.90 -14.18
C ALA A 324 11.38 -15.56 -13.85
N GLN A 325 10.56 -15.28 -14.86
CA GLN A 325 9.11 -15.05 -14.76
C GLN A 325 8.32 -15.99 -15.71
N ARG A 326 8.95 -17.09 -16.16
CA ARG A 326 8.38 -18.08 -17.09
C ARG A 326 6.95 -18.48 -16.72
N ARG A 327 6.07 -18.55 -17.73
CA ARG A 327 4.65 -18.93 -17.61
C ARG A 327 3.76 -17.93 -16.83
N ARG A 328 4.27 -16.77 -16.39
CA ARG A 328 3.41 -15.68 -15.87
C ARG A 328 2.46 -15.21 -16.99
N ARG A 329 1.16 -15.18 -16.70
CA ARG A 329 0.12 -14.64 -17.59
C ARG A 329 -0.33 -13.27 -17.10
N ILE A 330 -0.55 -12.34 -18.02
CA ILE A 330 -1.10 -11.02 -17.73
C ILE A 330 -2.21 -10.71 -18.74
N ALA A 331 -3.38 -10.31 -18.24
CA ALA A 331 -4.51 -9.93 -19.09
C ALA A 331 -4.24 -8.57 -19.75
N ILE A 332 -4.42 -8.49 -21.05
CA ILE A 332 -4.37 -7.23 -21.81
C ILE A 332 -5.78 -6.64 -21.85
N THR A 333 -5.88 -5.35 -21.53
CA THR A 333 -7.15 -4.63 -21.41
C THR A 333 -7.18 -3.41 -22.33
N THR A 334 -8.27 -2.65 -22.33
CA THR A 334 -8.33 -1.36 -23.04
C THR A 334 -7.44 -0.27 -22.41
N ALA A 335 -6.95 -0.47 -21.18
CA ALA A 335 -5.89 0.34 -20.59
C ALA A 335 -4.50 -0.20 -21.01
N PRO A 336 -3.56 0.64 -21.49
CA PRO A 336 -2.24 0.20 -21.93
C PRO A 336 -1.41 -0.49 -20.84
N LEU A 337 -1.10 -1.77 -21.05
CA LEU A 337 -0.13 -2.54 -20.30
C LEU A 337 1.27 -2.10 -20.73
N VAL A 338 1.90 -1.20 -19.97
CA VAL A 338 3.31 -0.83 -20.17
C VAL A 338 4.23 -1.97 -19.71
N ILE A 339 5.21 -2.29 -20.54
CA ILE A 339 6.21 -3.35 -20.36
C ILE A 339 7.60 -2.72 -20.38
N GLY A 340 8.48 -3.11 -19.45
CA GLY A 340 9.85 -2.59 -19.40
C GLY A 340 10.61 -3.02 -18.16
N ARG A 341 11.83 -2.48 -17.98
CA ARG A 341 12.75 -2.87 -16.90
C ARG A 341 12.45 -2.22 -15.54
N SER A 342 11.66 -1.15 -15.50
CA SER A 342 11.23 -0.53 -14.24
C SER A 342 10.21 -1.40 -13.51
N ARG A 343 10.22 -1.37 -12.17
CA ARG A 343 9.26 -2.12 -11.34
C ARG A 343 7.85 -1.52 -11.36
N ASP A 344 7.74 -0.28 -11.81
CA ASP A 344 6.52 0.54 -11.90
C ASP A 344 5.67 0.19 -13.15
N ASN A 345 6.18 -0.69 -14.02
CA ASN A 345 5.48 -1.19 -15.20
C ASN A 345 4.51 -2.32 -14.85
N GLY A 346 3.39 -2.39 -15.57
CA GLY A 346 2.42 -3.49 -15.43
C GLY A 346 3.03 -4.87 -15.75
N LEU A 347 4.08 -4.92 -16.58
CA LEU A 347 5.01 -6.05 -16.66
C LEU A 347 6.47 -5.57 -16.52
N CYS A 348 7.06 -5.82 -15.35
CA CYS A 348 8.49 -5.64 -15.10
C CYS A 348 9.30 -6.83 -15.66
N ILE A 349 10.11 -6.58 -16.68
CA ILE A 349 11.10 -7.53 -17.22
C ILE A 349 12.49 -7.07 -16.79
N ALA A 350 13.03 -7.69 -15.74
CA ALA A 350 14.30 -7.30 -15.12
C ALA A 350 15.53 -7.79 -15.91
N HIS A 351 15.61 -7.44 -17.20
CA HIS A 351 16.75 -7.75 -18.08
C HIS A 351 17.43 -6.47 -18.56
N GLU A 352 18.76 -6.44 -18.65
CA GLU A 352 19.48 -5.19 -18.94
C GLU A 352 19.23 -4.65 -20.36
N THR A 353 19.02 -5.54 -21.33
CA THR A 353 18.68 -5.24 -22.73
C THR A 353 17.26 -4.65 -22.91
N VAL A 354 16.50 -4.47 -21.83
CA VAL A 354 15.14 -3.93 -21.85
C VAL A 354 15.18 -2.49 -21.30
N SER A 355 14.62 -1.54 -22.05
CA SER A 355 14.51 -0.14 -21.62
C SER A 355 13.56 0.02 -20.41
N ARG A 356 13.74 1.09 -19.61
CA ARG A 356 12.97 1.31 -18.36
C ARG A 356 11.46 1.24 -18.59
N GLN A 357 10.98 1.89 -19.65
CA GLN A 357 9.73 1.62 -20.35
C GLN A 357 10.15 1.21 -21.77
N HIS A 358 9.55 0.17 -22.35
CA HIS A 358 9.99 -0.42 -23.62
C HIS A 358 8.87 -0.40 -24.65
N CYS A 359 7.72 -1.00 -24.33
CA CYS A 359 6.53 -1.00 -25.18
C CYS A 359 5.25 -0.92 -24.32
N ALA A 360 4.12 -0.65 -24.97
CA ALA A 360 2.80 -0.75 -24.37
C ALA A 360 1.89 -1.62 -25.23
N ILE A 361 1.06 -2.47 -24.60
CA ILE A 361 0.08 -3.33 -25.28
C ILE A 361 -1.33 -3.01 -24.77
N TRP A 362 -2.31 -2.82 -25.65
CA TRP A 362 -3.72 -2.58 -25.29
C TRP A 362 -4.69 -3.34 -26.22
N ARG A 363 -5.95 -3.43 -25.81
CA ARG A 363 -7.06 -3.87 -26.67
C ARG A 363 -7.81 -2.67 -27.21
N GLU A 364 -8.04 -2.63 -28.52
CA GLU A 364 -8.79 -1.60 -29.23
C GLU A 364 -9.96 -2.28 -29.97
N GLY A 365 -11.18 -2.12 -29.45
CA GLY A 365 -12.32 -2.92 -29.89
C GLY A 365 -12.17 -4.39 -29.51
N GLU A 366 -12.21 -5.29 -30.50
CA GLU A 366 -11.92 -6.72 -30.34
C GLU A 366 -10.43 -7.06 -30.53
N ASP A 367 -9.64 -6.13 -31.07
CA ASP A 367 -8.29 -6.39 -31.56
C ASP A 367 -7.22 -5.85 -30.62
N PHE A 368 -5.99 -6.34 -30.75
CA PHE A 368 -4.91 -6.08 -29.80
C PHE A 368 -3.77 -5.36 -30.50
N ARG A 369 -3.20 -4.33 -29.87
CA ARG A 369 -2.11 -3.53 -30.45
C ARG A 369 -0.95 -3.37 -29.50
N ILE A 370 0.23 -3.26 -30.08
CA ILE A 370 1.50 -2.98 -29.42
C ILE A 370 2.13 -1.73 -30.02
N ARG A 371 2.72 -0.88 -29.19
CA ARG A 371 3.52 0.29 -29.59
C ARG A 371 4.84 0.34 -28.83
N ASP A 372 5.93 0.62 -29.54
CA ASP A 372 7.24 0.89 -28.94
C ASP A 372 7.26 2.30 -28.31
N LEU A 373 7.88 2.44 -27.13
CA LEU A 373 7.90 3.69 -26.36
C LEU A 373 9.22 4.48 -26.51
N GLY A 374 9.94 4.29 -27.62
CA GLY A 374 11.28 4.83 -27.81
C GLY A 374 12.34 3.97 -27.13
N SER A 375 12.21 2.65 -27.27
CA SER A 375 13.13 1.68 -26.67
C SER A 375 14.51 1.72 -27.35
N THR A 376 15.52 1.27 -26.62
CA THR A 376 16.94 1.33 -27.05
C THR A 376 17.28 0.27 -28.10
N ASN A 377 16.57 -0.87 -28.07
CA ASN A 377 16.84 -2.04 -28.93
C ASN A 377 15.70 -2.33 -29.92
N GLY A 378 14.57 -1.62 -29.83
CA GLY A 378 13.39 -1.81 -30.65
C GLY A 378 12.51 -2.99 -30.21
N THR A 379 11.20 -2.78 -30.28
CA THR A 379 10.19 -3.85 -30.20
C THR A 379 10.11 -4.60 -31.52
N ARG A 380 10.12 -5.94 -31.48
CA ARG A 380 9.89 -6.79 -32.67
C ARG A 380 8.67 -7.69 -32.46
N VAL A 381 7.93 -7.96 -33.54
CA VAL A 381 6.82 -8.93 -33.59
C VAL A 381 7.07 -9.85 -34.77
N ASN A 382 7.12 -11.18 -34.54
CA ASN A 382 7.42 -12.20 -35.55
C ASN A 382 8.62 -11.80 -36.43
N ASP A 383 9.74 -11.55 -35.76
CA ASP A 383 11.02 -11.05 -36.28
C ASP A 383 11.05 -9.63 -36.91
N ALA A 384 9.93 -9.05 -37.32
CA ALA A 384 9.86 -7.70 -37.86
C ALA A 384 9.94 -6.63 -36.75
N SER A 385 10.72 -5.56 -36.96
CA SER A 385 10.77 -4.41 -36.04
C SER A 385 9.59 -3.47 -36.28
N VAL A 386 8.92 -3.03 -35.21
CA VAL A 386 7.67 -2.27 -35.28
C VAL A 386 7.69 -1.04 -34.37
N GLN A 387 7.12 0.07 -34.84
CA GLN A 387 6.79 1.22 -34.00
C GLN A 387 5.38 1.07 -33.41
N GLU A 388 4.43 0.61 -34.22
CA GLU A 388 3.09 0.19 -33.82
C GLU A 388 2.63 -0.97 -34.70
N ALA A 389 1.95 -1.96 -34.13
CA ALA A 389 1.43 -3.13 -34.83
C ALA A 389 0.19 -3.71 -34.14
N GLU A 390 -0.58 -4.49 -34.89
CA GLU A 390 -1.63 -5.37 -34.36
C GLU A 390 -1.02 -6.73 -33.95
N LEU A 391 -1.62 -7.42 -32.98
CA LEU A 391 -1.19 -8.72 -32.48
C LEU A 391 -2.23 -9.81 -32.79
N ALA A 392 -1.80 -10.82 -33.53
CA ALA A 392 -2.55 -12.03 -33.82
C ALA A 392 -2.24 -13.14 -32.79
N ASP A 393 -3.17 -14.09 -32.62
CA ASP A 393 -2.98 -15.20 -31.69
C ASP A 393 -1.73 -16.02 -32.02
N GLY A 394 -0.89 -16.27 -31.02
CA GLY A 394 0.39 -16.98 -31.17
C GLY A 394 1.61 -16.09 -31.44
N ASP A 395 1.44 -14.78 -31.67
CA ASP A 395 2.54 -13.87 -32.02
C ASP A 395 3.66 -13.82 -30.98
N HIS A 396 4.90 -13.78 -31.47
CA HIS A 396 6.11 -13.65 -30.65
C HIS A 396 6.59 -12.20 -30.62
N VAL A 397 6.49 -11.59 -29.44
CA VAL A 397 6.98 -10.23 -29.15
C VAL A 397 8.38 -10.33 -28.53
N VAL A 398 9.38 -9.71 -29.14
CA VAL A 398 10.77 -9.72 -28.69
C VAL A 398 11.18 -8.33 -28.22
N LEU A 399 11.73 -8.25 -26.99
CA LEU A 399 12.14 -7.03 -26.30
C LEU A 399 13.61 -7.17 -25.87
N GLY A 400 14.54 -6.70 -26.69
CA GLY A 400 15.95 -7.06 -26.55
C GLY A 400 16.15 -8.57 -26.67
N GLU A 401 16.65 -9.22 -25.61
CA GLU A 401 16.84 -10.69 -25.57
C GLU A 401 15.66 -11.46 -24.96
N THR A 402 14.60 -10.79 -24.49
CA THR A 402 13.42 -11.47 -23.91
C THR A 402 12.32 -11.70 -24.94
N VAL A 403 11.84 -12.95 -25.04
CA VAL A 403 10.69 -13.33 -25.88
C VAL A 403 9.42 -13.52 -25.03
N LEU A 404 8.32 -12.97 -25.51
CA LEU A 404 6.96 -13.12 -24.97
C LEU A 404 6.05 -13.69 -26.08
N ARG A 405 5.03 -14.46 -25.71
CA ARG A 405 4.00 -14.95 -26.65
C ARG A 405 2.64 -14.36 -26.30
N PHE A 406 1.94 -13.81 -27.28
CA PHE A 406 0.55 -13.37 -27.14
C PHE A 406 -0.42 -14.54 -27.41
N VAL A 407 -1.52 -14.60 -26.67
CA VAL A 407 -2.59 -15.60 -26.80
C VAL A 407 -3.98 -14.94 -26.65
N ARG A 408 -4.95 -15.28 -27.50
CA ARG A 408 -6.31 -14.71 -27.52
C ARG A 408 -7.35 -15.78 -27.16
N GLY A 409 -8.00 -15.62 -26.00
CA GLY A 409 -9.03 -16.54 -25.49
C GLY A 409 -8.55 -17.41 -24.32
N ASP A 410 -9.40 -18.34 -23.88
CA ASP A 410 -9.09 -19.35 -22.86
C ASP A 410 -8.32 -20.57 -23.43
N ASP A 411 -7.99 -20.55 -24.74
CA ASP A 411 -7.29 -21.64 -25.42
C ASP A 411 -5.86 -21.80 -24.89
N LEU A 412 -5.73 -22.76 -23.97
CA LEU A 412 -4.46 -23.29 -23.53
C LEU A 412 -3.88 -24.17 -24.64
N PRO A 413 -2.69 -23.86 -25.20
CA PRO A 413 -1.90 -24.91 -25.83
C PRO A 413 -1.64 -25.99 -24.78
N THR A 414 -2.08 -27.22 -25.06
CA THR A 414 -1.85 -28.38 -24.21
C THR A 414 -0.35 -28.61 -24.04
N MET A 415 0.05 -29.19 -22.92
CA MET A 415 1.44 -29.27 -22.42
C MET A 415 2.37 -30.24 -23.21
N GLU A 416 2.25 -30.32 -24.54
CA GLU A 416 2.97 -31.29 -25.37
C GLU A 416 3.58 -30.76 -26.68
N ASP A 417 3.15 -29.59 -27.21
CA ASP A 417 3.68 -29.10 -28.49
C ASP A 417 5.12 -28.53 -28.39
N GLU A 418 5.98 -29.19 -29.16
CA GLU A 418 7.44 -29.14 -29.28
C GLU A 418 8.19 -27.81 -29.04
N VAL A 419 9.37 -27.93 -28.42
CA VAL A 419 10.47 -26.95 -28.54
C VAL A 419 11.14 -27.14 -29.91
N PRO A 420 11.19 -26.11 -30.79
CA PRO A 420 11.90 -26.19 -32.06
C PRO A 420 13.41 -26.33 -31.83
N THR A 421 13.91 -27.57 -31.89
CA THR A 421 15.31 -27.87 -31.59
C THR A 421 16.17 -27.63 -32.84
N THR A 422 16.70 -26.42 -32.97
CA THR A 422 17.70 -26.06 -33.99
C THR A 422 18.97 -25.54 -33.29
N ARG A 423 19.99 -26.37 -33.05
CA ARG A 423 21.08 -26.84 -33.94
C ARG A 423 22.13 -25.77 -34.25
#